data_AF-A0A3D2XI00-F1
#
_entry.id   AF-A0A3D2XI00-F1
#
_cell.length_a   1.000
_cell.length_b   1.000
_cell.length_c   1.000
_cell.angle_alpha   90.00
_cell.angle_beta   90.00
_cell.angle_gamma   90.00
#
_symmetry.space_group_name_H-M   'P 1'
#
loop_
_entity.id
_entity.type
_entity.pdbx_description
1 polymer ?
#
loop_
_entity_poly.entity_id
_entity_poly.type
_entity_poly.pdbx_seq_one_letter_code
_entity_poly.pdbx_strand_id
1 'polypeptide(L)'
;MKNNLFSLLTHPIIQILSFNWILVGSPYFGGPYLFFVVGAATQFEWFAVLGVAGVFLLAVCVFLKNWLLQIAGSICCLSSIAIFFFNSSYENALITLGDWLALLTLVFFVLIHTLTLYKLFRWKNYSNY
;
A
#
# COMPACT_ATOMS: atom_id res chain seq x y z
N MET A 1 3.61 19.60 -18.75
CA MET A 1 3.30 18.19 -18.46
C MET A 1 1.79 18.04 -18.42
N LYS A 2 1.17 17.24 -19.30
CA LYS A 2 -0.26 16.93 -19.17
C LYS A 2 -0.44 16.07 -17.92
N ASN A 3 -0.87 16.68 -16.82
CA ASN A 3 -1.23 15.99 -15.59
C ASN A 3 -2.51 15.20 -15.83
N ASN A 4 -2.38 14.04 -16.48
CA ASN A 4 -3.49 13.12 -16.63
C ASN A 4 -3.75 12.46 -15.27
N LEU A 5 -5.02 12.40 -14.86
CA LEU A 5 -5.48 11.75 -13.63
C LEU A 5 -4.84 10.37 -13.41
N PHE A 6 -4.66 9.61 -14.50
CA PHE A 6 -3.99 8.31 -14.48
C PHE A 6 -2.51 8.36 -14.01
N SER A 7 -1.77 9.42 -14.36
CA SER A 7 -0.39 9.61 -13.88
C SER A 7 -0.32 9.95 -12.40
N LEU A 8 -1.33 10.65 -11.88
CA LEU A 8 -1.44 10.98 -10.46
C LEU A 8 -1.80 9.74 -9.65
N LEU A 9 -2.82 8.98 -10.08
CA LEU A 9 -3.30 7.77 -9.40
C LEU A 9 -2.26 6.65 -9.34
N THR A 10 -1.32 6.62 -10.27
CA THR A 10 -0.24 5.62 -10.32
C THR A 10 1.08 6.10 -9.71
N HIS A 11 1.05 7.24 -9.02
CA HIS A 11 2.24 7.78 -8.37
C HIS A 11 2.57 6.99 -7.09
N PRO A 12 3.84 6.62 -6.83
CA PRO A 12 4.21 5.83 -5.65
C PRO A 12 3.74 6.45 -4.33
N ILE A 13 3.75 7.78 -4.23
CA ILE A 13 3.22 8.50 -3.06
C ILE A 13 1.73 8.21 -2.81
N ILE A 14 0.91 8.13 -3.86
CA ILE A 14 -0.52 7.78 -3.72
C ILE A 14 -0.68 6.33 -3.26
N GLN A 15 0.23 5.44 -3.65
CA GLN A 15 0.24 4.05 -3.16
C GLN A 15 0.60 3.98 -1.67
N ILE A 16 1.58 4.76 -1.21
CA ILE A 16 1.93 4.88 0.21
C ILE A 16 0.75 5.45 1.00
N LEU A 17 0.13 6.52 0.53
CA LEU A 17 -1.00 7.16 1.21
C LEU A 17 -2.22 6.22 1.28
N SER A 18 -2.54 5.52 0.20
CA SER A 18 -3.65 4.54 0.20
C SER A 18 -3.37 3.32 1.08
N PHE A 19 -2.12 2.85 1.12
CA PHE A 19 -1.70 1.77 2.03
C PHE A 19 -1.88 2.16 3.50
N ASN A 20 -1.35 3.33 3.87
CA ASN A 20 -1.48 3.87 5.22
C ASN A 20 -2.95 4.12 5.58
N TRP A 21 -3.79 4.49 4.62
CA TRP A 21 -5.22 4.72 4.84
C TRP A 21 -5.95 3.45 5.29
N ILE A 22 -5.66 2.29 4.68
CA ILE A 22 -6.30 1.02 5.08
C ILE A 22 -5.89 0.61 6.49
N LEU A 23 -4.59 0.75 6.80
CA LEU A 23 -4.03 0.24 8.04
C LEU A 23 -4.48 1.02 9.28
N VAL A 24 -4.78 2.30 9.13
CA VAL A 24 -5.20 3.17 10.24
C VAL A 24 -6.66 2.91 10.65
N GLY A 25 -7.51 2.44 9.74
CA GLY A 25 -8.96 2.36 9.96
C GLY A 25 -9.61 3.74 10.20
N SER A 26 -10.92 3.85 10.03
CA SER A 26 -11.66 5.11 10.24
C SER A 26 -11.43 5.80 11.60
N PRO A 27 -11.30 5.10 12.75
CA PRO A 27 -11.26 5.78 14.05
C PRO A 27 -9.91 6.44 14.40
N TYR A 28 -8.81 6.11 13.72
CA TYR A 28 -7.47 6.66 14.04
C TYR A 28 -6.92 7.59 12.97
N PHE A 29 -7.81 8.19 12.16
CA PHE A 29 -7.44 9.11 11.08
C PHE A 29 -6.47 10.21 11.55
N GLY A 30 -5.23 10.20 11.06
CA GLY A 30 -4.17 11.15 11.42
C GLY A 30 -3.42 10.84 12.73
N GLY A 31 -3.68 9.70 13.37
CA GLY A 31 -3.14 9.32 14.68
C GLY A 31 -1.99 8.29 14.65
N PRO A 32 -1.60 7.76 15.82
CA PRO A 32 -0.31 7.13 16.13
C PRO A 32 -0.12 5.72 15.54
N TYR A 33 -0.83 5.33 14.49
CA TYR A 33 -0.72 3.97 13.95
C TYR A 33 0.63 3.68 13.28
N LEU A 34 1.35 4.72 12.82
CA LEU A 34 2.77 4.59 12.45
C LEU A 34 3.60 4.04 13.64
N PHE A 35 3.31 4.45 14.87
CA PHE A 35 3.93 3.91 16.07
C PHE A 35 3.47 2.47 16.37
N PHE A 36 2.23 2.10 16.03
CA PHE A 36 1.77 0.71 16.11
C PHE A 36 2.44 -0.19 15.08
N VAL A 37 2.59 0.26 13.84
CA VAL A 37 3.28 -0.51 12.79
C VAL A 37 4.77 -0.61 13.10
N VAL A 38 5.40 0.47 13.56
CA VAL A 38 6.80 0.42 14.00
C VAL A 38 6.95 -0.46 15.25
N GLY A 39 6.04 -0.37 16.21
CA GLY A 39 6.03 -1.21 17.42
C GLY A 39 5.73 -2.69 17.14
N ALA A 40 4.85 -2.99 16.19
CA ALA A 40 4.57 -4.35 15.73
C ALA A 40 5.73 -4.89 14.90
N ALA A 41 6.41 -4.04 14.13
CA ALA A 41 7.63 -4.41 13.41
C ALA A 41 8.79 -4.73 14.38
N THR A 42 8.92 -4.01 15.50
CA THR A 42 9.91 -4.37 16.54
C THR A 42 9.53 -5.65 17.30
N GLN A 43 8.27 -6.04 17.28
CA GLN A 43 7.77 -7.34 17.74
C GLN A 43 7.82 -8.44 16.66
N PHE A 44 8.41 -8.15 15.49
CA PHE A 44 8.53 -9.06 14.33
C PHE A 44 7.19 -9.57 13.77
N GLU A 45 6.12 -8.79 13.91
CA GLU A 45 4.86 -9.12 13.26
C GLU A 45 4.99 -8.98 11.73
N TRP A 46 4.81 -10.09 11.02
CA TRP A 46 5.11 -10.18 9.58
C TRP A 46 4.34 -9.15 8.73
N PHE A 47 3.09 -8.84 9.09
CA PHE A 47 2.31 -7.82 8.37
C PHE A 47 2.98 -6.43 8.49
N ALA A 48 3.48 -6.08 9.66
CA ALA A 48 4.09 -4.79 9.93
C ALA A 48 5.47 -4.68 9.28
N VAL A 49 6.28 -5.74 9.35
CA VAL A 49 7.60 -5.81 8.68
C VAL A 49 7.45 -5.61 7.17
N LEU A 50 6.51 -6.33 6.54
CA LEU A 50 6.25 -6.17 5.10
C LEU A 50 5.67 -4.80 4.76
N GLY A 51 4.83 -4.24 5.64
CA GLY A 51 4.27 -2.90 5.44
C GLY A 51 5.34 -1.81 5.45
N VAL A 52 6.25 -1.84 6.42
CA VAL A 52 7.38 -0.90 6.50
C VAL A 52 8.31 -1.08 5.30
N ALA A 53 8.65 -2.33 4.94
CA ALA A 53 9.48 -2.62 3.77
C ALA A 53 8.83 -2.09 2.48
N GLY A 54 7.52 -2.27 2.32
CA GLY A 54 6.76 -1.79 1.17
C GLY A 54 6.78 -0.26 1.04
N VAL A 55 6.50 0.44 2.15
CA VAL A 55 6.56 1.91 2.20
C VAL A 55 7.97 2.41 1.90
N PHE A 56 9.00 1.77 2.47
CA PHE A 56 10.39 2.16 2.23
C PHE A 56 10.76 1.98 0.75
N LEU A 57 10.43 0.84 0.14
CA LEU A 57 10.69 0.59 -1.28
C LEU A 57 9.95 1.59 -2.19
N LEU A 58 8.69 1.91 -1.90
CA LEU A 58 7.93 2.93 -2.63
C LEU A 58 8.53 4.33 -2.44
N ALA A 59 9.02 4.67 -1.25
CA ALA A 59 9.67 5.94 -0.99
C ALA A 59 10.99 6.06 -1.78
N VAL A 60 11.85 5.03 -1.72
CA VAL A 60 13.09 4.98 -2.51
C VAL A 60 12.79 5.01 -4.02
N CYS A 61 11.70 4.37 -4.45
CA CYS A 61 11.23 4.46 -5.84
C CYS A 61 10.93 5.90 -6.28
N VAL A 62 10.39 6.77 -5.41
CA VAL A 62 10.17 8.19 -5.76
C VAL A 62 11.48 8.88 -6.09
N PHE A 63 12.53 8.61 -5.32
CA PHE A 63 13.86 9.21 -5.52
C PHE A 63 14.59 8.64 -6.74
N LEU A 64 14.63 7.31 -6.86
CA LEU A 64 15.39 6.62 -7.92
C LEU A 64 14.60 6.47 -9.23
N LYS A 65 13.30 6.77 -9.24
CA LYS A 65 12.37 6.61 -10.37
C LYS A 65 12.44 5.21 -11.00
N ASN A 66 12.67 4.19 -10.17
CA ASN A 66 12.88 2.81 -10.62
C ASN A 66 11.60 1.99 -10.51
N TRP A 67 11.09 1.55 -11.65
CA TRP A 67 9.85 0.78 -11.75
C TRP A 67 9.90 -0.58 -11.02
N LEU A 68 11.06 -1.22 -10.91
CA LEU A 68 11.21 -2.49 -10.17
C LEU A 68 10.99 -2.27 -8.67
N LEU A 69 11.46 -1.15 -8.12
CA LEU A 69 11.21 -0.78 -6.72
C LEU A 69 9.73 -0.49 -6.49
N GLN A 70 9.04 0.11 -7.46
CA GLN A 70 7.60 0.31 -7.38
C GLN A 70 6.85 -1.03 -7.29
N ILE A 71 7.22 -2.01 -8.12
CA ILE A 71 6.61 -3.36 -8.08
C ILE A 71 6.90 -4.04 -6.75
N ALA A 72 8.16 -4.08 -6.33
CA ALA A 72 8.55 -4.74 -5.09
C ALA A 72 7.83 -4.12 -3.89
N GLY A 73 7.78 -2.79 -3.83
CA GLY A 73 7.05 -2.07 -2.78
C GLY A 73 5.55 -2.35 -2.79
N SER A 74 4.92 -2.34 -3.97
CA SER A 74 3.51 -2.72 -4.14
C SER A 74 3.20 -4.15 -3.70
N ILE A 75 4.07 -5.12 -4.02
CA ILE A 75 3.91 -6.51 -3.59
C ILE A 75 3.99 -6.58 -2.06
N CYS A 76 4.99 -5.94 -1.44
CA CYS A 76 5.11 -5.90 0.02
C CYS A 76 3.88 -5.30 0.71
N CYS A 77 3.34 -4.18 0.19
CA CYS A 77 2.10 -3.59 0.70
C CYS A 77 0.89 -4.53 0.56
N LEU A 78 0.73 -5.19 -0.59
CA LEU A 78 -0.36 -6.15 -0.81
C LEU A 78 -0.25 -7.36 0.11
N SER A 79 0.95 -7.92 0.26
CA SER A 79 1.22 -9.04 1.16
C SER A 79 1.00 -8.67 2.63
N SER A 80 1.39 -7.46 3.04
CA SER A 80 1.15 -6.93 4.38
C SER A 80 -0.35 -6.91 4.71
N ILE A 81 -1.17 -6.35 3.81
CA ILE A 81 -2.64 -6.31 3.98
C ILE A 81 -3.23 -7.72 3.99
N ALA A 82 -2.78 -8.61 3.09
CA ALA A 82 -3.27 -9.98 3.08
C ALA A 82 -3.00 -10.69 4.41
N ILE A 83 -1.77 -10.61 4.95
CA ILE A 83 -1.43 -11.21 6.25
C ILE A 83 -2.26 -10.59 7.38
N PHE A 84 -2.47 -9.28 7.34
CA PHE A 84 -3.29 -8.58 8.34
C PHE A 84 -4.74 -9.10 8.37
N PHE A 85 -5.38 -9.31 7.23
CA PHE A 85 -6.76 -9.80 7.17
C PHE A 85 -6.90 -11.32 7.35
N PHE A 86 -5.90 -12.12 6.95
CA PHE A 86 -5.97 -13.59 7.04
C PHE A 86 -5.55 -14.15 8.39
N ASN A 87 -4.86 -13.39 9.22
CA ASN A 87 -4.47 -13.84 10.54
C ASN A 87 -5.59 -13.57 11.55
N SER A 88 -6.23 -14.66 12.01
CA SER A 88 -7.35 -14.65 12.96
C SER A 88 -7.00 -14.10 14.34
N SER A 89 -5.71 -13.95 14.66
CA SER A 89 -5.25 -13.35 15.91
C SER A 89 -5.46 -11.83 15.96
N TYR A 90 -5.72 -11.16 14.83
CA TYR A 90 -5.95 -9.73 14.79
C TYR A 90 -7.44 -9.41 14.86
N GLU A 91 -8.01 -9.28 16.06
CA GLU A 91 -9.39 -8.83 16.26
C GLU A 91 -9.70 -7.50 15.54
N ASN A 92 -8.66 -6.67 15.34
CA ASN A 92 -8.73 -5.43 14.56
C ASN A 92 -9.12 -5.65 13.08
N ALA A 93 -8.82 -6.81 12.49
CA ALA A 93 -9.23 -7.14 11.12
C ALA A 93 -10.75 -7.29 11.01
N LEU A 94 -11.40 -7.91 12.00
CA LEU A 94 -12.87 -8.04 12.06
C LEU A 94 -13.55 -6.69 12.26
N ILE A 95 -12.97 -5.82 13.09
CA ILE A 95 -13.44 -4.44 13.29
C ILE A 95 -13.32 -3.64 11.98
N THR A 96 -12.22 -3.82 11.25
CA THR A 96 -11.96 -3.14 9.97
C THR A 96 -12.93 -3.60 8.88
N LEU A 97 -13.30 -4.89 8.83
CA LEU A 97 -14.29 -5.40 7.88
C LEU A 97 -15.74 -4.99 8.22
N GLY A 98 -16.02 -4.68 9.48
CA GLY A 98 -17.31 -4.15 9.91
C GLY A 98 -17.52 -2.67 9.59
N ASP A 99 -16.45 -1.95 9.23
CA ASP A 99 -16.48 -0.54 8.90
C ASP A 99 -16.57 -0.30 7.39
N TRP A 100 -17.68 0.27 6.94
CA TRP A 100 -17.95 0.56 5.54
C TRP A 100 -16.89 1.50 4.92
N LEU A 101 -16.34 2.42 5.73
CA LEU A 101 -15.32 3.34 5.27
C LEU A 101 -14.01 2.60 4.98
N ALA A 102 -13.62 1.68 5.87
CA ALA A 102 -12.44 0.85 5.69
C ALA A 102 -12.58 -0.08 4.46
N LEU A 103 -13.74 -0.70 4.26
CA LEU A 103 -14.03 -1.49 3.06
C LEU A 103 -13.88 -0.67 1.77
N LEU A 104 -14.42 0.55 1.73
CA LEU A 104 -14.29 1.44 0.58
C LEU A 104 -12.82 1.75 0.28
N THR A 105 -12.02 1.96 1.31
CA THR A 105 -10.59 2.30 1.17
C THR A 105 -9.76 1.12 0.70
N LEU A 106 -10.14 -0.10 1.09
CA LEU A 106 -9.58 -1.34 0.56
C LEU A 106 -9.84 -1.48 -0.94
N VAL A 107 -11.06 -1.18 -1.39
CA VAL A 107 -11.40 -1.15 -2.82
C VAL A 107 -10.56 -0.12 -3.57
N PHE A 108 -10.41 1.10 -3.03
CA PHE A 108 -9.58 2.15 -3.65
C PHE A 108 -8.11 1.75 -3.76
N PHE A 109 -7.54 1.13 -2.72
CA PHE A 109 -6.17 0.65 -2.73
C PHE A 109 -5.94 -0.43 -3.78
N VAL A 110 -6.84 -1.41 -3.87
CA VAL A 110 -6.78 -2.46 -4.90
C VAL A 110 -6.84 -1.84 -6.28
N LEU A 111 -7.70 -0.84 -6.47
CA LEU A 111 -7.85 -0.13 -7.75
C LEU A 111 -6.56 0.64 -8.11
N ILE A 112 -6.00 1.40 -7.18
CA ILE A 112 -4.72 2.12 -7.35
C ILE A 112 -3.57 1.17 -7.71
N HIS A 113 -3.47 0.03 -7.00
CA HIS A 113 -2.42 -0.96 -7.25
C HIS A 113 -2.60 -1.65 -8.62
N THR A 114 -3.85 -1.96 -8.99
CA THR A 114 -4.18 -2.54 -10.30
C THR A 114 -3.83 -1.57 -11.44
N LEU A 115 -4.19 -0.29 -11.31
CA LEU A 115 -3.84 0.72 -12.31
C LEU A 115 -2.31 0.90 -12.42
N THR A 116 -1.61 0.82 -11.30
CA THR A 116 -0.14 0.92 -11.28
C THR A 116 0.50 -0.27 -11.99
N LEU A 117 0.07 -1.49 -11.68
CA LEU A 117 0.54 -2.70 -12.37
C LEU A 117 0.22 -2.65 -13.87
N TYR A 118 -0.97 -2.20 -14.25
CA TYR A 118 -1.35 -2.02 -15.65
C TYR A 118 -0.43 -1.01 -16.38
N LYS A 119 -0.14 0.14 -15.74
CA LYS A 119 0.81 1.12 -16.29
C LYS A 119 2.19 0.52 -16.49
N LEU A 120 2.69 -0.21 -15.50
CA LEU A 120 4.02 -0.82 -15.52
C LEU A 120 4.12 -1.91 -16.59
N PHE A 121 3.09 -2.75 -16.72
CA PHE A 121 3.02 -3.78 -17.75
C PHE A 121 2.97 -3.16 -19.16
N ARG A 122 2.18 -2.10 -19.35
CA ARG A 122 2.14 -1.36 -20.61
C ARG A 122 3.50 -0.72 -20.91
N TRP A 123 4.16 -0.10 -19.93
CA TRP A 123 5.44 0.59 -20.14
C TRP A 123 6.58 -0.39 -20.50
N LYS A 124 6.62 -1.57 -19.88
CA LYS A 124 7.54 -2.66 -20.25
C LYS A 124 7.37 -3.08 -21.72
N ASN A 125 6.13 -3.18 -22.21
CA ASN A 125 5.85 -3.55 -23.59
C ASN A 125 6.23 -2.47 -24.62
N TYR A 126 6.27 -1.19 -24.22
CA TYR A 126 6.73 -0.10 -25.10
C TYR A 126 8.25 0.09 -25.10
N SER A 127 8.97 -0.42 -24.10
CA SER A 127 10.44 -0.37 -24.04
C SER A 127 11.14 -1.42 -24.93
N ASN A 128 10.36 -2.36 -25.51
CA ASN A 128 10.85 -3.44 -26.37
C ASN A 128 10.62 -3.18 -27.87
N TYR A 129 10.26 -1.95 -28.24
CA TYR A 129 10.21 -1.42 -29.61
C TYR A 129 11.13 -0.20 -29.70
#